data_AF-A0A1I0IFI3-F1
#
_entry.id   AF-A0A1I0IFI3-F1
#
_cell.length_a   1.000
_cell.length_b   1.000
_cell.length_c   1.000
_cell.angle_alpha   90.00
_cell.angle_beta   90.00
_cell.angle_gamma   90.00
#
_symmetry.space_group_name_H-M   'P 1'
#
loop_
_entity.id
_entity.type
_entity.pdbx_description
1 polymer ?
#
loop_
_entity_poly.entity_id
_entity_poly.type
_entity_poly.pdbx_seq_one_letter_code
_entity_poly.pdbx_strand_id
1 'polypeptide(L)'
;MKVKMNVQTTFQGKVLKKGEEYDVQKKFAKRWSERRLAVITDTNQEDDDQRLEELNITPSGSGWYELPNGEKIQGKDKAIEAAEELIKETAEENDGGEEVTDDESQDEH
;
A
#
# COMPACT_ATOMS: atom_id res chain seq x y z
N MET A 1 5.89 -12.55 3.11
CA MET A 1 7.03 -11.90 2.43
C MET A 1 8.25 -12.73 2.73
N LYS A 2 8.95 -13.29 1.73
CA LYS A 2 10.10 -14.15 1.97
C LYS A 2 11.39 -13.37 2.02
N VAL A 3 12.24 -13.74 2.97
CA VAL A 3 13.58 -13.20 3.14
C VAL A 3 14.59 -14.32 3.26
N LYS A 4 15.75 -14.14 2.62
CA LYS A 4 16.93 -14.99 2.77
C LYS A 4 17.88 -14.38 3.78
N MET A 5 18.22 -15.13 4.82
CA MET A 5 19.07 -14.63 5.90
C MET A 5 20.54 -14.53 5.46
N ASN A 6 21.20 -13.39 5.75
CA ASN A 6 22.65 -13.24 5.56
C ASN A 6 23.46 -13.65 6.80
N VAL A 7 22.80 -13.70 7.96
CA VAL A 7 23.39 -14.04 9.25
C VAL A 7 22.56 -15.10 9.96
N GLN A 8 23.17 -15.85 10.87
CA GLN A 8 22.44 -16.72 11.78
C GLN A 8 21.96 -15.89 12.99
N THR A 9 20.68 -15.98 13.31
CA THR A 9 20.10 -15.27 14.46
C THR A 9 18.94 -16.04 15.07
N THR A 10 18.56 -15.69 16.28
CA THR A 10 17.39 -16.25 16.95
C THR A 10 16.24 -15.27 16.87
N PHE A 11 15.10 -15.69 16.33
CA PHE A 11 13.90 -14.88 16.20
C PHE A 11 12.68 -15.66 16.67
N GLN A 12 11.91 -15.10 17.62
CA GLN A 12 10.74 -15.75 18.23
C GLN A 12 11.01 -17.18 18.74
N GLY A 13 12.19 -17.40 19.33
CA GLY A 13 12.59 -18.72 19.84
C GLY A 13 13.00 -19.73 18.76
N LYS A 14 13.02 -19.35 17.48
CA LYS A 14 13.52 -20.18 16.37
C LYS A 14 14.89 -19.68 15.92
N VAL A 15 15.80 -20.60 15.61
CA VAL A 15 17.10 -20.26 15.02
C VAL A 15 16.93 -20.14 13.51
N LEU A 16 17.08 -18.93 13.00
CA LEU A 16 17.11 -18.63 11.58
C LEU A 16 18.55 -18.80 11.09
N LYS A 17 18.77 -19.74 10.18
CA LYS A 17 20.11 -20.06 9.67
C LYS A 17 20.48 -19.13 8.51
N LYS A 18 21.77 -18.79 8.44
CA LYS A 18 22.33 -18.06 7.30
C LYS A 18 22.10 -18.86 6.01
N GLY A 19 21.65 -18.18 4.98
CA GLY A 19 21.42 -18.73 3.64
C GLY A 19 20.04 -19.38 3.46
N GLU A 20 19.28 -19.57 4.53
CA GLU A 20 17.92 -20.10 4.45
C GLU A 20 16.88 -19.00 4.26
N GLU A 21 15.76 -19.39 3.65
CA GLU A 21 14.63 -18.52 3.35
C GLU A 21 13.50 -18.73 4.35
N TYR A 22 12.91 -17.64 4.81
CA TYR A 22 11.82 -17.66 5.78
C TYR A 22 10.74 -16.68 5.35
N ASP A 23 9.47 -17.07 5.54
CA ASP A 23 8.35 -16.15 5.42
C ASP A 23 8.22 -15.33 6.70
N VAL A 24 8.31 -14.01 6.55
CA VAL A 24 8.23 -13.06 7.65
C VAL A 24 7.29 -11.91 7.29
N GLN A 25 6.83 -11.19 8.31
CA GLN A 25 6.00 -9.99 8.08
C GLN A 25 6.83 -8.88 7.42
N LYS A 26 6.18 -8.09 6.54
CA LYS A 26 6.78 -6.96 5.80
C LYS A 26 7.60 -6.02 6.69
N LYS A 27 7.11 -5.73 7.90
CA LYS A 27 7.80 -4.88 8.89
C LYS A 27 9.17 -5.40 9.31
N PHE A 28 9.32 -6.73 9.45
CA PHE A 28 10.58 -7.35 9.83
C PHE A 28 11.50 -7.50 8.62
N ALA A 29 10.95 -7.90 7.47
CA ALA A 29 11.69 -7.99 6.22
C ALA A 29 12.38 -6.67 5.84
N LYS A 30 11.65 -5.56 5.89
CA LYS A 30 12.19 -4.21 5.62
C LYS A 30 13.34 -3.89 6.59
N ARG A 31 13.09 -4.03 7.91
CA ARG A 31 14.09 -3.75 8.95
C ARG A 31 15.34 -4.63 8.84
N TRP A 32 15.20 -5.88 8.43
CA TRP A 32 16.33 -6.80 8.26
C TRP A 32 17.12 -6.49 6.98
N SER A 33 16.44 -6.08 5.91
CA SER A 33 17.07 -5.62 4.67
C SER A 33 17.90 -4.36 4.90
N GLU A 34 17.32 -3.35 5.57
CA GLU A 34 18.02 -2.09 5.90
C GLU A 34 19.28 -2.32 6.74
N ARG A 35 19.24 -3.31 7.64
CA ARG A 35 20.39 -3.68 8.50
C ARG A 35 21.30 -4.72 7.88
N ARG A 36 21.09 -5.10 6.61
CA ARG A 36 21.84 -6.15 5.89
C ARG A 36 21.82 -7.53 6.56
N LEU A 37 20.85 -7.78 7.44
CA LEU A 37 20.66 -9.06 8.15
C LEU A 37 20.04 -10.12 7.25
N ALA A 38 19.21 -9.70 6.29
CA ALA A 38 18.56 -10.56 5.33
C ALA A 38 18.38 -9.82 3.99
N VAL A 39 18.18 -10.56 2.91
CA VAL A 39 17.81 -10.06 1.59
C VAL A 39 16.37 -10.48 1.33
N ILE A 40 15.53 -9.55 0.89
CA ILE A 40 14.15 -9.86 0.49
C ILE A 40 14.22 -10.66 -0.81
N THR A 41 13.78 -11.91 -0.81
CA THR A 41 13.79 -12.79 -2.00
C THR A 41 12.46 -12.83 -2.71
N ASP A 42 11.37 -12.53 -2.00
CA ASP A 42 10.05 -12.34 -2.56
C ASP A 42 9.81 -10.83 -2.63
N THR A 43 10.39 -10.23 -3.67
CA THR A 43 10.08 -8.86 -4.09
C THR A 43 8.68 -8.91 -4.68
N ASN A 44 7.68 -8.64 -3.85
CA ASN A 44 6.34 -8.35 -4.33
C ASN A 44 6.33 -6.97 -5.02
N GLN A 45 7.14 -6.80 -6.07
CA GLN A 45 7.09 -5.65 -6.98
C GLN A 45 5.78 -5.65 -7.77
N GLU A 46 5.13 -6.82 -7.90
CA GLU A 46 3.81 -6.95 -8.51
C GLU A 46 2.76 -6.09 -7.80
N ASP A 47 2.79 -6.00 -6.47
CA ASP A 47 1.85 -5.15 -5.70
C ASP A 47 1.95 -3.67 -6.08
N ASP A 48 3.17 -3.14 -6.25
CA ASP A 48 3.34 -1.71 -6.47
C ASP A 48 3.00 -1.29 -7.91
N ASP A 49 3.20 -2.17 -8.90
CA ASP A 49 2.77 -1.92 -10.29
C ASP A 49 1.26 -2.11 -10.44
N GLN A 50 0.68 -3.10 -9.76
CA GLN A 50 -0.77 -3.29 -9.67
C GLN A 50 -1.45 -2.09 -9.00
N ARG A 51 -0.88 -1.56 -7.91
CA ARG A 51 -1.37 -0.33 -7.25
C ARG A 51 -1.34 0.89 -8.14
N LEU A 52 -0.32 1.05 -8.99
CA LEU A 52 -0.30 2.15 -9.96
C LEU A 52 -1.46 2.04 -10.95
N GLU A 53 -1.75 0.83 -11.42
CA GLU A 53 -2.87 0.56 -12.31
C GLU A 53 -4.23 0.82 -11.64
N GLU A 54 -4.42 0.39 -10.38
CA GLU A 54 -5.64 0.64 -9.60
C GLU A 54 -5.88 2.12 -9.33
N LEU A 55 -4.81 2.90 -9.13
CA LEU A 55 -4.86 4.33 -8.85
C LEU A 55 -4.80 5.20 -10.12
N ASN A 56 -4.84 4.60 -11.31
CA ASN A 56 -4.68 5.26 -12.61
C ASN A 56 -3.42 6.16 -12.69
N ILE A 57 -2.33 5.75 -12.04
CA ILE A 57 -1.07 6.49 -12.03
C ILE A 57 -0.21 6.07 -13.23
N THR A 58 0.13 7.02 -14.09
CA THR A 58 0.94 6.76 -15.29
C THR A 58 2.40 7.14 -15.08
N PRO A 59 3.38 6.23 -15.29
CA PRO A 59 4.80 6.59 -15.22
C PRO A 59 5.20 7.48 -16.41
N SER A 60 5.63 8.72 -16.14
CA SER A 60 6.02 9.72 -17.15
C SER A 60 7.52 9.66 -17.50
N GLY A 61 8.27 8.69 -16.96
CA GLY A 61 9.72 8.54 -17.15
C GLY A 61 10.54 9.37 -16.16
N SER A 62 11.83 9.03 -16.02
CA SER A 62 12.76 9.74 -15.11
C SER A 62 12.33 9.78 -13.63
N GLY A 63 11.57 8.77 -13.18
CA GLY A 63 11.05 8.68 -11.82
C GLY A 63 9.85 9.58 -11.53
N TRP A 64 9.22 10.15 -12.57
CA TRP A 64 7.98 10.91 -12.46
C TRP A 64 6.76 10.03 -12.73
N TYR A 65 5.68 10.33 -12.01
CA TYR A 65 4.40 9.65 -12.08
C TYR A 65 3.29 10.70 -12.21
N GLU A 66 2.34 10.46 -13.09
CA GLU A 66 1.20 11.34 -13.38
C GLU A 66 -0.06 10.74 -12.72
N LEU A 67 -0.74 11.54 -11.91
CA LEU A 67 -1.93 11.19 -11.14
C LEU A 67 -3.19 11.29 -12.02
N PRO A 68 -4.34 10.72 -11.59
CA PRO A 68 -5.59 10.79 -12.36
C PRO A 68 -6.14 12.22 -12.55
N ASN A 69 -5.72 13.17 -11.72
CA ASN A 69 -6.05 14.60 -11.87
C ASN A 69 -5.11 15.35 -12.84
N GLY A 70 -4.08 14.69 -13.39
CA GLY A 70 -3.06 15.27 -14.25
C GLY A 70 -1.85 15.88 -13.52
N GLU A 71 -1.80 15.81 -12.18
CA GLU A 71 -0.65 16.27 -11.40
C GLU A 71 0.54 15.32 -11.55
N LYS A 72 1.78 15.83 -11.51
CA LYS A 72 3.00 15.04 -11.62
C LYS A 72 3.80 15.03 -10.33
N ILE A 73 4.06 13.84 -9.81
CA ILE A 73 4.81 13.64 -8.58
C ILE A 73 6.07 12.80 -8.85
N GLN A 74 7.18 13.24 -8.25
CA GLN A 74 8.46 12.54 -8.34
C GLN A 74 8.57 11.47 -7.24
N GLY A 75 8.73 10.21 -7.64
CA GLY A 75 8.85 9.06 -6.76
C GLY A 75 7.55 8.25 -6.65
N LYS A 76 7.68 6.92 -6.77
CA LYS A 76 6.56 5.96 -6.82
C LYS A 76 5.70 6.03 -5.56
N ASP A 77 6.31 5.92 -4.39
CA ASP A 77 5.61 5.95 -3.10
C ASP A 77 4.79 7.24 -2.91
N LYS A 78 5.33 8.40 -3.32
CA LYS A 78 4.64 9.69 -3.18
C LYS A 78 3.46 9.81 -4.13
N ALA A 79 3.58 9.28 -5.34
CA ALA A 79 2.51 9.31 -6.31
C ALA A 79 1.33 8.42 -5.86
N ILE A 80 1.64 7.25 -5.28
CA ILE A 80 0.65 6.35 -4.69
C ILE A 80 -0.08 7.05 -3.54
N GLU A 81 0.65 7.63 -2.58
CA GLU A 81 0.06 8.31 -1.42
C GLU A 81 -0.88 9.46 -1.83
N ALA A 82 -0.45 10.30 -2.77
CA ALA A 82 -1.26 11.42 -3.24
C ALA A 82 -2.47 10.99 -4.08
N ALA A 83 -2.37 9.92 -4.88
CA ALA A 83 -3.53 9.40 -5.60
C ALA A 83 -4.56 8.76 -4.66
N GLU A 84 -4.12 8.06 -3.61
CA GLU A 84 -5.01 7.55 -2.55
C GLU A 84 -5.77 8.69 -1.85
N GLU A 85 -5.09 9.82 -1.59
CA GLU A 85 -5.71 11.00 -0.98
C GLU A 85 -6.77 11.66 -1.91
N LEU A 86 -6.48 11.78 -3.21
CA LEU A 86 -7.43 12.31 -4.19
C LEU A 86 -8.71 11.47 -4.31
N ILE A 87 -8.57 10.13 -4.30
CA ILE A 87 -9.71 9.21 -4.38
C ILE A 87 -10.54 9.30 -3.10
N LYS A 88 -9.88 9.44 -1.94
CA LYS A 88 -10.56 9.60 -0.66
C LYS A 88 -11.35 10.92 -0.61
N GLU A 89 -10.76 12.02 -1.08
CA GLU A 89 -11.42 13.32 -1.14
C GLU A 89 -12.64 13.30 -2.08
N THR A 90 -12.53 12.68 -3.25
CA THR A 90 -13.68 12.52 -4.18
C THR A 90 -14.75 11.55 -3.70
N ALA A 91 -14.41 10.59 -2.84
CA ALA A 91 -15.38 9.66 -2.23
C ALA A 91 -16.21 10.33 -1.12
N GLU A 92 -15.63 11.26 -0.35
CA GLU A 92 -16.35 12.01 0.71
C GLU A 92 -17.36 13.02 0.13
N GLU A 93 -17.22 13.46 -1.13
CA GLU A 93 -18.20 14.33 -1.78
C GLU A 93 -19.45 13.61 -2.33
N ASN A 94 -19.50 12.27 -2.28
CA ASN A 94 -20.67 11.48 -2.69
C ASN A 94 -21.41 10.76 -1.55
N ASP A 95 -21.05 10.99 -0.29
CA ASP A 95 -21.90 10.62 0.87
C ASP A 95 -22.95 11.72 1.12
N GLY A 96 -23.70 12.03 0.06
CA GLY A 96 -24.79 13.00 0.03
C GLY A 96 -26.10 12.33 -0.40
N GLY A 97 -26.41 11.14 0.11
CA GLY A 97 -27.63 10.45 -0.30
C GLY A 97 -27.97 9.20 0.50
N GLU A 98 -28.49 9.38 1.72
CA GLU A 98 -29.78 8.81 2.11
C GLU A 98 -30.30 9.59 3.34
N GLU A 99 -30.86 10.76 3.09
CA GLU A 99 -31.82 11.38 4.00
C GLU A 99 -33.10 10.54 3.95
N VAL A 100 -33.19 9.53 4.82
CA VAL A 100 -34.49 9.01 5.24
C VAL A 100 -34.99 9.89 6.38
N THR A 101 -35.50 11.07 6.00
CA THR A 101 -36.48 11.76 6.84
C THR A 101 -37.74 10.92 6.80
N ASP A 102 -37.94 10.13 7.86
CA ASP A 102 -39.21 9.46 8.16
C ASP A 102 -40.23 10.57 8.51
N ASP A 103 -40.74 11.25 7.48
CA ASP A 103 -41.95 12.07 7.55
C ASP A 103 -43.08 11.27 6.91
N GLU A 104 -43.69 10.39 7.69
CA GLU A 104 -45.08 10.00 7.47
C GLU A 104 -45.90 10.60 8.61
N SER A 105 -46.18 11.90 8.47
CA SER A 105 -47.29 12.55 9.13
C SER A 105 -48.58 12.23 8.37
N GLN A 106 -49.55 11.57 9.01
CA GLN A 106 -51.01 11.86 8.94
C GLN A 106 -51.80 10.81 9.75
N ASP A 107 -52.38 11.14 10.91
CA ASP A 107 -53.61 11.92 11.16
C ASP A 107 -54.92 11.08 11.10
N GLU A 108 -55.55 10.99 12.28
CA GLU A 108 -56.98 10.84 12.60
C GLU A 108 -57.92 9.84 11.88
N HIS A 109 -58.36 8.81 12.64
CA HIS A 109 -59.80 8.62 12.97
C HIS A 109 -60.02 7.71 14.19
#